data_AF-A0A7W6MMN1-F1
#
_entry.id   AF-A0A7W6MMN1-F1
#
_cell.length_a   1.000
_cell.length_b   1.000
_cell.length_c   1.000
_cell.angle_alpha   90.00
_cell.angle_beta   90.00
_cell.angle_gamma   90.00
#
_symmetry.space_group_name_H-M   'P 1'
#
loop_
_entity.id
_entity.type
_entity.pdbx_description
1 polymer ?
#
loop_
_entity_poly.entity_id
_entity_poly.type
_entity_poly.pdbx_seq_one_letter_code
_entity_poly.pdbx_strand_id
1 'polypeptide(L)'
;MKMTKDMAAFRAVAQARLDQIFADRYAAILGPLQAIHERKAAEARQVIASGVTSLLLAPEAKRRGLDEKALAAQVMIRADRQAAQIGALEAERQDAQAEIAAAESPAELDSIIAAHGG
;
A
#
# COMPACT_ATOMS: atom_id res chain seq x y z
N MET A 1 3.61 -35.00 21.13
CA MET A 1 2.97 -34.23 20.05
C MET A 1 2.25 -32.94 20.54
N LYS A 2 2.80 -32.24 21.56
CA LYS A 2 2.27 -30.96 22.10
C LYS A 2 2.97 -29.76 21.44
N MET A 3 4.29 -29.82 21.34
CA MET A 3 5.17 -28.75 20.84
C MET A 3 4.83 -28.23 19.42
N THR A 4 4.39 -29.10 18.51
CA THR A 4 3.99 -28.70 17.14
C THR A 4 2.67 -27.92 17.09
N LYS A 5 1.73 -28.21 17.99
CA LYS A 5 0.48 -27.45 18.11
C LYS A 5 0.74 -26.07 18.71
N ASP A 6 1.68 -26.00 19.65
CA ASP A 6 2.05 -24.75 20.30
C ASP A 6 2.71 -23.78 19.29
N MET A 7 3.62 -24.26 18.44
CA MET A 7 4.24 -23.44 17.37
C MET A 7 3.24 -22.94 16.32
N ALA A 8 2.24 -23.74 15.94
CA ALA A 8 1.20 -23.28 15.01
C ALA A 8 0.40 -22.11 15.58
N ALA A 9 0.10 -22.13 16.88
CA ALA A 9 -0.56 -21.02 17.56
C ALA A 9 0.32 -19.76 17.60
N PHE A 10 1.61 -19.91 17.91
CA PHE A 10 2.55 -18.78 17.88
C PHE A 10 2.66 -18.15 16.49
N ARG A 11 2.75 -18.95 15.42
CA ARG A 11 2.78 -18.43 14.05
C ARG A 11 1.51 -17.67 13.68
N ALA A 12 0.34 -18.16 14.07
CA ALA A 12 -0.92 -17.47 13.81
C ALA A 12 -0.99 -16.10 14.51
N VAL A 13 -0.50 -16.01 15.75
CA VAL A 13 -0.40 -14.73 16.48
C VAL A 13 0.60 -13.78 15.80
N ALA A 14 1.75 -14.29 15.38
CA ALA A 14 2.75 -13.50 14.66
C ALA A 14 2.19 -12.97 13.33
N GLN A 15 1.50 -13.82 12.55
CA GLN A 15 0.84 -13.40 11.29
C GLN A 15 -0.16 -12.28 11.53
N ALA A 16 -1.01 -12.38 12.56
CA ALA A 16 -1.97 -11.33 12.86
C ALA A 16 -1.29 -10.00 13.25
N ARG A 17 -0.16 -10.05 13.98
CA ARG A 17 0.63 -8.85 14.31
C ARG A 17 1.29 -8.25 13.07
N LEU A 18 1.86 -9.09 12.21
CA LEU A 18 2.45 -8.66 10.94
C LEU A 18 1.40 -7.98 10.06
N ASP A 19 0.23 -8.59 9.90
CA ASP A 19 -0.85 -8.01 9.10
C ASP A 19 -1.31 -6.64 9.64
N GLN A 20 -1.34 -6.46 10.97
CA GLN A 20 -1.64 -5.15 11.56
C GLN A 20 -0.55 -4.12 11.26
N ILE A 21 0.74 -4.47 11.41
CA ILE A 21 1.86 -3.58 11.09
C ILE A 21 1.79 -3.12 9.63
N PHE A 22 1.55 -4.06 8.71
CA PHE A 22 1.45 -3.72 7.29
C PHE A 22 0.17 -2.94 6.97
N ALA A 23 -0.96 -3.21 7.65
CA ALA A 23 -2.17 -2.39 7.51
C ALA A 23 -1.91 -0.92 7.89
N ASP A 24 -1.18 -0.67 8.97
CA ASP A 24 -0.83 0.69 9.41
C ASP A 24 0.11 1.38 8.39
N ARG A 25 1.08 0.64 7.86
CA ARG A 25 1.99 1.14 6.80
C ARG A 25 1.26 1.42 5.48
N TYR A 26 0.31 0.57 5.09
CA TYR A 26 -0.56 0.83 3.94
C TYR A 26 -1.39 2.10 4.16
N ALA A 27 -1.99 2.25 5.35
CA ALA A 27 -2.77 3.43 5.68
C ALA A 27 -1.91 4.72 5.61
N ALA A 28 -0.65 4.66 6.01
CA ALA A 28 0.28 5.78 5.90
C ALA A 28 0.58 6.19 4.44
N ILE A 29 0.65 5.23 3.51
CA ILE A 29 0.87 5.49 2.07
C ILE A 29 -0.39 6.02 1.39
N LEU A 30 -1.54 5.41 1.69
CA LEU A 30 -2.83 5.74 1.05
C LEU A 30 -3.37 7.08 1.57
N GLY A 31 -3.22 7.33 2.87
CA GLY A 31 -3.74 8.50 3.55
C GLY A 31 -5.28 8.56 3.57
N PRO A 32 -5.86 9.57 4.25
CA PRO A 32 -7.32 9.64 4.47
C PRO A 32 -8.13 9.97 3.21
N LEU A 33 -7.49 10.42 2.12
CA LEU A 33 -8.16 10.86 0.89
C LEU A 33 -7.95 9.92 -0.29
N GLN A 34 -7.59 8.66 -0.04
CA GLN A 34 -7.26 7.69 -1.08
C GLN A 34 -8.35 7.56 -2.16
N ALA A 35 -9.62 7.48 -1.76
CA ALA A 35 -10.74 7.37 -2.70
C ALA A 35 -10.81 8.57 -3.68
N ILE A 36 -10.45 9.77 -3.22
CA ILE A 36 -10.39 10.96 -4.08
C ILE A 36 -9.17 10.88 -5.01
N HIS A 37 -8.02 10.42 -4.53
CA HIS A 37 -6.83 10.24 -5.35
C HIS A 37 -7.05 9.19 -6.46
N GLU A 38 -7.70 8.07 -6.14
CA GLU A 38 -8.04 7.03 -7.12
C GLU A 38 -9.01 7.55 -8.18
N ARG A 39 -10.04 8.28 -7.76
CA ARG A 39 -10.97 8.91 -8.69
C ARG A 39 -10.26 9.93 -9.60
N LYS A 40 -9.36 10.75 -9.04
CA LYS A 40 -8.54 11.67 -9.84
C LYS A 40 -7.63 10.94 -10.81
N ALA A 41 -7.03 9.82 -10.42
CA ALA A 41 -6.22 9.00 -11.32
C ALA A 41 -7.07 8.38 -12.44
N ALA A 42 -8.28 7.91 -12.14
CA ALA A 42 -9.20 7.40 -13.15
C ALA A 42 -9.63 8.49 -14.14
N GLU A 43 -9.96 9.68 -13.64
CA GLU A 43 -10.28 10.84 -14.49
C GLU A 43 -9.07 11.29 -15.32
N ALA A 44 -7.85 11.24 -14.75
CA ALA A 44 -6.61 11.57 -15.47
C ALA A 44 -6.38 10.63 -16.66
N ARG A 45 -6.62 9.32 -16.50
CA ARG A 45 -6.54 8.35 -17.59
C ARG A 45 -7.50 8.71 -18.72
N GLN A 46 -8.73 9.14 -18.39
CA GLN A 46 -9.71 9.58 -19.40
C GLN A 46 -9.28 10.87 -20.11
N VAL A 47 -8.83 11.88 -19.38
CA VAL A 47 -8.30 13.14 -19.96
C VAL A 47 -7.15 12.86 -20.93
N ILE A 48 -6.24 11.95 -20.58
CA ILE A 48 -5.09 11.58 -21.42
C ILE A 48 -5.56 10.80 -22.66
N ALA A 49 -6.45 9.82 -22.50
CA ALA A 49 -6.86 8.93 -23.57
C ALA A 49 -7.83 9.57 -24.58
N SER A 50 -8.79 10.35 -24.11
CA SER A 50 -9.90 10.86 -24.94
C SER A 50 -10.01 12.38 -24.97
N GLY A 51 -9.28 13.11 -24.12
CA GLY A 51 -9.37 14.56 -24.04
C GLY A 51 -10.68 15.07 -23.43
N VAL A 52 -11.49 14.18 -22.86
CA VAL A 52 -12.75 14.54 -22.18
C VAL A 52 -12.43 15.30 -20.91
N THR A 53 -13.07 16.46 -20.74
CA THR A 53 -12.97 17.29 -19.54
C THR A 53 -13.44 16.53 -18.31
N SER A 54 -12.64 16.58 -17.25
CA SER A 54 -12.90 15.89 -16.00
C SER A 54 -13.64 16.77 -14.99
N LEU A 55 -14.31 16.14 -14.01
CA LEU A 55 -15.04 16.87 -12.98
C LEU A 55 -14.15 17.33 -11.84
N LEU A 56 -13.08 16.58 -11.54
CA LEU A 56 -12.16 16.90 -10.46
C LEU A 56 -10.89 17.60 -10.94
N LEU A 57 -10.36 17.27 -12.13
CA LEU A 57 -9.12 17.87 -12.61
C LEU A 57 -9.36 19.21 -13.30
N ALA A 58 -10.45 19.40 -14.07
CA ALA A 58 -10.72 20.68 -14.73
C ALA A 58 -10.79 21.88 -13.76
N PRO A 59 -11.56 21.85 -12.65
CA PRO A 59 -11.58 22.96 -11.71
C PRO A 59 -10.23 23.15 -10.99
N GLU A 60 -9.51 22.06 -10.70
CA GLU A 60 -8.18 22.15 -10.09
C GLU A 60 -7.14 22.74 -11.04
N ALA A 61 -7.15 22.32 -12.30
CA ALA A 61 -6.27 22.82 -13.36
C ALA A 61 -6.47 24.32 -13.54
N LYS A 62 -7.73 24.78 -13.64
CA LYS A 62 -8.08 26.20 -13.70
C LYS A 62 -7.55 26.96 -12.48
N ARG A 63 -7.76 26.45 -11.27
CA ARG A 63 -7.28 27.08 -10.02
C ARG A 63 -5.75 27.18 -9.98
N ARG A 64 -5.04 26.20 -10.54
CA ARG A 64 -3.57 26.14 -10.57
C ARG A 64 -2.96 26.83 -11.79
N GLY A 65 -3.76 27.35 -12.72
CA GLY A 65 -3.27 27.93 -13.97
C GLY A 65 -2.56 26.91 -14.87
N LEU A 66 -2.97 25.64 -14.81
CA LEU A 66 -2.38 24.55 -15.57
C LEU A 66 -3.32 24.09 -16.70
N ASP A 67 -2.73 23.59 -17.77
CA ASP A 67 -3.45 22.76 -18.74
C ASP A 67 -3.94 21.47 -18.06
N GLU A 68 -5.14 21.02 -18.43
CA GLU A 68 -5.78 19.86 -17.80
C GLU A 68 -5.01 18.57 -18.10
N LYS A 69 -4.44 18.41 -19.30
CA LYS A 69 -3.59 17.24 -19.62
C LYS A 69 -2.28 17.29 -18.85
N ALA A 70 -1.69 18.48 -18.65
CA ALA A 70 -0.51 18.65 -17.81
C ALA A 70 -0.78 18.25 -16.34
N LEU A 71 -1.94 18.62 -15.80
CA LEU A 71 -2.35 18.18 -14.46
C LEU A 71 -2.61 16.66 -14.43
N ALA A 72 -3.28 16.11 -15.44
CA ALA A 72 -3.54 14.68 -15.54
C ALA A 72 -2.23 13.86 -15.54
N ALA A 73 -1.21 14.30 -16.27
CA ALA A 73 0.10 13.66 -16.26
C ALA A 73 0.77 13.67 -14.87
N GLN A 74 0.67 14.78 -14.13
CA GLN A 74 1.19 14.86 -12.75
C GLN A 74 0.45 13.89 -11.81
N VAL A 75 -0.87 13.78 -11.95
CA VAL A 75 -1.68 12.85 -11.16
C VAL A 75 -1.28 11.40 -11.46
N MET A 76 -1.08 11.05 -12.73
CA MET A 76 -0.61 9.72 -13.12
C MET A 76 0.76 9.38 -12.52
N ILE A 77 1.74 10.29 -12.62
CA ILE A 77 3.07 10.10 -12.03
C ILE A 77 2.97 9.85 -10.52
N ARG A 78 2.08 10.58 -9.82
CA ARG A 78 1.85 10.37 -8.38
C ARG A 78 1.21 9.00 -8.12
N ALA A 79 0.21 8.62 -8.90
CA ALA A 79 -0.46 7.32 -8.77
C ALA A 79 0.52 6.17 -9.02
N ASP A 80 1.38 6.27 -10.02
CA ASP A 80 2.38 5.25 -10.34
C ASP A 80 3.42 5.11 -9.22
N ARG A 81 3.87 6.24 -8.64
CA ARG A 81 4.76 6.21 -7.47
C ARG A 81 4.10 5.56 -6.26
N GLN A 82 2.84 5.88 -5.99
CA GLN A 82 2.10 5.28 -4.89
C GLN A 82 1.92 3.76 -5.12
N ALA A 83 1.57 3.35 -6.34
CA ALA A 83 1.46 1.94 -6.71
C ALA A 83 2.80 1.20 -6.55
N ALA A 84 3.92 1.83 -6.94
CA ALA A 84 5.25 1.26 -6.73
C ALA A 84 5.60 1.08 -5.24
N GLN A 85 5.25 2.07 -4.39
CA GLN A 85 5.45 1.97 -2.94
C GLN A 85 4.61 0.83 -2.33
N ILE A 86 3.34 0.72 -2.72
CA ILE A 86 2.46 -0.37 -2.27
C ILE A 86 3.00 -1.72 -2.74
N GLY A 87 3.45 -1.82 -3.99
CA GLY A 87 4.02 -3.06 -4.53
C GLY A 87 5.28 -3.50 -3.79
N ALA A 88 6.18 -2.57 -3.47
CA ALA A 88 7.36 -2.87 -2.66
C ALA A 88 6.98 -3.32 -1.25
N LEU A 89 5.98 -2.68 -0.65
CA LEU A 89 5.50 -3.02 0.68
C LEU A 89 4.82 -4.40 0.70
N GLU A 90 4.05 -4.77 -0.33
CA GLU A 90 3.44 -6.09 -0.40
C GLU A 90 4.48 -7.20 -0.62
N ALA A 91 5.55 -6.93 -1.38
CA ALA A 91 6.67 -7.86 -1.49
C ALA A 91 7.33 -8.10 -0.13
N GLU A 92 7.62 -7.03 0.62
CA GLU A 92 8.17 -7.12 1.98
C GLU A 92 7.25 -7.92 2.91
N ARG A 93 5.93 -7.72 2.81
CA ARG A 93 4.95 -8.49 3.60
C ARG A 93 5.03 -9.98 3.31
N GLN A 94 5.11 -10.34 2.03
CA GLN A 94 5.18 -11.74 1.59
C GLN A 94 6.47 -12.42 2.05
N ASP A 95 7.60 -11.72 1.99
CA ASP A 95 8.88 -12.21 2.50
C ASP A 95 8.80 -12.47 4.01
N ALA A 96 8.28 -11.50 4.78
CA ALA A 96 8.09 -11.66 6.23
C ALA A 96 7.11 -12.80 6.59
N GLN A 97 6.06 -13.00 5.79
CA GLN A 97 5.13 -14.13 5.95
C GLN A 97 5.83 -15.47 5.71
N ALA A 98 6.73 -15.55 4.72
CA ALA A 98 7.53 -16.74 4.46
C ALA A 98 8.51 -17.04 5.62
N GLU A 99 9.14 -16.01 6.19
CA GLU A 99 10.00 -16.14 7.37
C GLU A 99 9.22 -16.66 8.59
N ILE A 100 8.02 -16.13 8.85
CA ILE A 100 7.14 -16.63 9.94
C ILE A 100 6.76 -18.10 9.71
N ALA A 101 6.50 -18.49 8.46
CA ALA A 101 6.18 -19.88 8.12
C ALA A 101 7.37 -20.82 8.38
N ALA A 102 8.59 -20.35 8.12
CA ALA A 102 9.83 -21.09 8.32
C ALA A 102 10.33 -21.11 9.78
N ALA A 103 9.95 -20.12 10.60
CA ALA A 103 10.45 -19.97 11.97
C ALA A 103 10.25 -21.23 12.83
N GLU A 104 11.30 -21.67 13.51
CA GLU A 104 11.35 -22.90 14.30
C GLU A 104 11.11 -22.65 15.79
N SER A 105 11.15 -21.39 16.23
CA SER A 105 10.96 -21.01 17.64
C SER A 105 10.13 -19.74 17.84
N PRO A 106 9.53 -19.55 19.04
CA PRO A 106 8.84 -18.29 19.37
C PRO A 106 9.77 -17.07 19.37
N ALA A 107 11.03 -17.23 19.77
CA ALA A 107 11.99 -16.13 19.81
C ALA A 107 12.35 -15.61 18.41
N GLU A 108 12.40 -16.49 17.40
CA GLU A 108 12.56 -16.10 16.00
C GLU A 108 11.34 -15.32 15.51
N LEU A 109 10.12 -15.78 15.84
CA LEU A 109 8.89 -15.05 15.50
C LEU A 109 8.88 -13.64 16.09
N ASP A 110 9.24 -13.50 17.37
CA ASP A 110 9.34 -12.18 18.01
C ASP A 110 10.38 -11.28 17.33
N SER A 111 11.51 -11.86 16.90
CA SER A 111 12.57 -11.14 16.18
C SER A 111 12.12 -10.67 14.80
N ILE A 112 11.42 -11.53 14.03
CA ILE A 112 10.84 -11.17 12.73
C ILE A 112 9.84 -10.02 12.91
N ILE A 113 8.92 -10.13 13.88
CA ILE A 113 7.93 -9.06 14.13
C ILE A 113 8.61 -7.75 14.54
N ALA A 114 9.63 -7.80 15.40
CA ALA A 114 10.37 -6.62 15.83
C ALA A 114 11.10 -5.92 14.66
N ALA A 115 11.60 -6.69 13.68
CA ALA A 115 12.27 -6.14 12.51
C ALA A 115 11.35 -5.30 11.60
N HIS A 116 10.04 -5.59 11.59
CA HIS A 116 9.06 -4.89 10.75
C HIS A 116 8.21 -3.85 11.51
N GLY A 117 8.15 -3.93 12.84
CA GLY A 117 7.32 -3.05 13.70
C GLY A 117 8.02 -1.81 14.26
N GLY A 118 9.27 -1.56 13.88
CA GLY A 118 10.11 -0.42 14.32
C GLY A 118 9.95 0.85 13.50
#